data_AF-A0A2M8LGR9-F1
#
_entry.id   AF-A0A2M8LGR9-F1
#
_cell.length_a   1.000
_cell.length_b   1.000
_cell.length_c   1.000
_cell.angle_alpha   90.00
_cell.angle_beta   90.00
_cell.angle_gamma   90.00
#
_symmetry.space_group_name_H-M   'P 1'
#
loop_
_entity.id
_entity.type
_entity.pdbx_description
1 polymer ?
#
loop_
_entity_poly.entity_id
_entity_poly.type
_entity_poly.pdbx_seq_one_letter_code
_entity_poly.pdbx_strand_id
1 'polypeptide(L)'
;MLVGIASFIGGLFIAQLGGQLFKLVSNDTGDEQAVVNEADLGEDEENDIAEDSSEPALTVSTESELVVDWIDPFKQPHVTVDPVLASALCPGWDEQKEWPLCGNPLQLSQVRLGTIVGGAYDGMYLELATARTEELGFSHRMLYVLIDPLKQKNSVILDQEGRSTGESFPSLNTYTATEILGWNNVDILEDLPGYTIDITAQISDLIADESIEDAEGNRFFLSGGWVRFDSSIATSVLASENVIHLEGGQELIGYEAGEGASTQVGKNQYFLIDEDGRVLWYDLEVVFFEYATRDETPILSQGIPSITWNDGTQNTQTYMKGALGGCGFTTLTNVVSQEVVDGLRLTKAGVGTYDANATISIYEPESYEIEYFADAFNLTTWSSPDEEPLSYDAFEHAYIYFQDALGRWVELMNYELLPPVECGKPVIYLYPEETTDMTVWVSPRGGFSYTEPAYGDGWEVTAYPGGQIVNKEDGVTYPYLFWEGRGGLYPQVESYWVVEQEGVELFLESTLFSMNFTPSEIEDFLEFWLPRMESDPFYKIGFHGTAVMNELAPLSLSVRPDHVFRILMDYEGLDAWEPSDPPSYLPRANRDGFEVMEWGGVLR
;
A
#
# COMPACT_ATOMS: atom_id res chain seq x y z
N MET A 1 -0.97 -50.59 29.30
CA MET A 1 -1.89 -51.02 30.36
C MET A 1 -3.20 -50.28 30.14
N LEU A 2 -4.28 -51.01 29.78
CA LEU A 2 -5.67 -50.57 29.43
C LEU A 2 -5.81 -49.57 28.24
N VAL A 3 -6.51 -49.81 27.12
CA VAL A 3 -7.82 -50.42 26.74
C VAL A 3 -9.04 -49.49 26.88
N GLY A 4 -9.71 -49.26 25.75
CA GLY A 4 -11.10 -48.78 25.53
C GLY A 4 -11.15 -47.79 24.36
N ILE A 5 -11.60 -48.04 23.12
CA ILE A 5 -12.82 -48.68 22.54
C ILE A 5 -14.13 -48.08 23.03
N ALA A 6 -14.79 -47.25 22.20
CA ALA A 6 -16.13 -47.50 21.60
C ALA A 6 -16.84 -46.21 21.08
N SER A 7 -16.92 -46.08 19.74
CA SER A 7 -18.11 -46.06 18.87
C SER A 7 -19.48 -45.43 19.28
N PHE A 8 -19.94 -44.50 18.42
CA PHE A 8 -21.20 -44.45 17.63
C PHE A 8 -22.60 -44.08 18.21
N ILE A 9 -23.42 -43.50 17.30
CA ILE A 9 -24.88 -43.17 17.29
C ILE A 9 -25.23 -41.81 17.93
N GLY A 10 -25.92 -40.84 17.32
CA GLY A 10 -26.89 -40.81 16.22
C GLY A 10 -28.18 -40.12 16.73
N GLY A 11 -28.71 -39.10 16.05
CA GLY A 11 -29.96 -38.46 16.48
C GLY A 11 -30.41 -37.26 15.65
N LEU A 12 -31.23 -37.54 14.63
CA LEU A 12 -32.14 -36.59 13.97
C LEU A 12 -33.08 -35.92 14.99
N PHE A 13 -33.43 -34.65 14.74
CA PHE A 13 -34.76 -34.12 15.02
C PHE A 13 -35.24 -33.22 13.88
N ILE A 14 -36.27 -33.67 13.16
CA ILE A 14 -37.18 -32.85 12.36
C ILE A 14 -38.47 -32.73 13.18
N ALA A 15 -39.04 -31.53 13.28
CA ALA A 15 -40.48 -31.35 13.40
C ALA A 15 -40.91 -30.02 12.77
N GLN A 16 -41.67 -30.16 11.67
CA GLN A 16 -42.51 -29.14 11.06
C GLN A 16 -43.58 -28.64 12.02
N LEU A 17 -44.02 -27.39 11.83
CA LEU A 17 -45.43 -27.01 11.90
C LEU A 17 -45.65 -25.82 10.96
N GLY A 18 -46.43 -26.06 9.92
CA GLY A 18 -46.86 -25.03 8.97
C GLY A 18 -48.27 -24.52 9.25
N GLY A 19 -48.65 -23.51 8.48
CA GLY A 19 -49.95 -23.50 7.82
C GLY A 19 -51.02 -22.52 8.31
N GLN A 20 -51.17 -21.46 7.50
CA GLN A 20 -52.42 -20.85 7.01
C GLN A 20 -53.31 -19.98 7.94
N LEU A 21 -53.64 -18.76 7.45
CA LEU A 21 -54.96 -18.31 6.93
C LEU A 21 -54.93 -16.76 6.80
N PHE A 22 -55.03 -16.14 5.62
CA PHE A 22 -56.20 -15.82 4.75
C PHE A 22 -56.66 -14.35 4.82
N LYS A 23 -56.77 -13.75 3.62
CA LYS A 23 -57.31 -12.41 3.25
C LYS A 23 -58.77 -12.19 3.66
N LEU A 24 -59.16 -10.90 3.76
CA LEU A 24 -60.45 -10.24 3.37
C LEU A 24 -60.55 -8.91 4.19
N VAL A 25 -60.95 -7.70 3.75
CA VAL A 25 -62.02 -7.13 2.87
C VAL A 25 -61.64 -5.64 2.63
N SER A 26 -61.42 -5.14 1.41
CA SER A 26 -62.27 -4.27 0.54
C SER A 26 -63.01 -3.04 1.12
N ASN A 27 -62.82 -1.92 0.42
CA ASN A 27 -63.71 -0.78 0.15
C ASN A 27 -64.34 0.02 1.30
N ASP A 28 -64.07 1.32 1.26
CA ASP A 28 -65.15 2.30 1.40
C ASP A 28 -65.06 3.35 0.27
N THR A 29 -66.23 3.76 -0.19
CA THR A 29 -66.52 4.62 -1.34
C THR A 29 -67.41 5.76 -0.85
N GLY A 30 -67.26 6.95 -1.41
CA GLY A 30 -68.26 8.03 -1.36
C GLY A 30 -67.61 9.34 -1.79
N ASP A 31 -67.85 9.81 -3.02
CA ASP A 31 -68.98 10.70 -3.40
C ASP A 31 -68.77 12.11 -2.82
N GLU A 32 -68.91 13.23 -3.54
CA GLU A 32 -69.63 13.49 -4.78
C GLU A 32 -69.34 14.96 -5.21
N GLN A 33 -69.68 15.24 -6.47
CA GLN A 33 -70.17 16.51 -7.03
C GLN A 33 -69.21 17.52 -7.70
N ALA A 34 -69.41 17.54 -9.02
CA ALA A 34 -69.05 18.54 -10.01
C ALA A 34 -69.90 19.82 -9.92
N VAL A 35 -69.35 20.93 -10.39
CA VAL A 35 -70.11 22.03 -11.03
C VAL A 35 -69.38 22.46 -12.30
N VAL A 36 -70.15 22.52 -13.38
CA VAL A 36 -69.82 22.95 -14.74
C VAL A 36 -70.11 24.45 -14.88
N ASN A 37 -69.30 25.19 -15.65
CA ASN A 37 -69.67 26.23 -16.64
C ASN A 37 -68.38 26.92 -17.13
N GLU A 38 -67.97 26.73 -18.37
CA GLU A 38 -68.35 27.45 -19.61
C GLU A 38 -67.65 28.82 -19.79
N ALA A 39 -67.19 28.99 -21.03
CA ALA A 39 -66.25 29.98 -21.56
C ALA A 39 -66.71 31.44 -21.48
N ASP A 40 -65.75 32.38 -21.43
CA ASP A 40 -65.71 33.52 -22.36
C ASP A 40 -64.31 34.16 -22.43
N LEU A 41 -64.07 34.79 -23.58
CA LEU A 41 -62.83 35.38 -24.11
C LEU A 41 -62.46 36.72 -23.44
N GLY A 42 -61.16 37.01 -23.36
CA GLY A 42 -60.66 38.35 -22.99
C GLY A 42 -59.13 38.43 -22.98
N GLU A 43 -58.62 39.21 -23.92
CA GLU A 43 -57.24 39.56 -24.28
C GLU A 43 -56.26 40.02 -23.16
N ASP A 44 -55.00 39.70 -23.42
CA ASP A 44 -53.75 40.48 -23.25
C ASP A 44 -52.98 40.60 -21.91
N GLU A 45 -51.71 40.17 -22.03
CA GLU A 45 -50.46 40.74 -21.49
C GLU A 45 -50.20 40.69 -19.98
N GLU A 46 -49.33 39.78 -19.52
CA GLU A 46 -47.87 40.01 -19.32
C GLU A 46 -47.27 38.90 -18.43
N ASN A 47 -46.18 38.31 -18.93
CA ASN A 47 -45.06 37.66 -18.23
C ASN A 47 -45.30 36.95 -16.88
N ASP A 48 -45.28 35.63 -16.92
CA ASP A 48 -44.54 34.83 -15.92
C ASP A 48 -43.99 33.58 -16.63
N ILE A 49 -42.68 33.59 -16.88
CA ILE A 49 -41.94 32.43 -17.36
C ILE A 49 -41.85 31.47 -16.18
N ALA A 50 -42.60 30.38 -16.25
CA ALA A 50 -42.44 29.25 -15.36
C ALA A 50 -41.00 28.73 -15.47
N GLU A 51 -40.35 28.52 -14.32
CA GLU A 51 -39.09 27.82 -14.18
C GLU A 51 -39.17 26.49 -14.94
N ASP A 52 -38.36 26.40 -15.98
CA ASP A 52 -38.05 25.17 -16.68
C ASP A 52 -37.41 24.23 -15.66
N SER A 53 -38.10 23.13 -15.37
CA SER A 53 -37.53 21.99 -14.66
C SER A 53 -36.51 21.36 -15.58
N SER A 54 -35.30 21.91 -15.61
CA SER A 54 -34.16 21.24 -16.22
C SER A 54 -33.89 19.98 -15.42
N GLU A 55 -34.33 18.82 -15.92
CA GLU A 55 -33.65 17.57 -15.59
C GLU A 55 -32.15 17.81 -15.78
N PRO A 56 -31.29 17.40 -14.82
CA PRO A 56 -29.85 17.58 -15.00
C PRO A 56 -29.46 16.93 -16.32
N ALA A 57 -28.76 17.69 -17.17
CA ALA A 57 -28.29 17.17 -18.45
C ALA A 57 -27.51 15.87 -18.19
N LEU A 58 -27.94 14.77 -18.81
CA LEU A 58 -27.23 13.50 -18.73
C LEU A 58 -25.79 13.72 -19.21
N THR A 59 -24.84 13.66 -18.28
CA THR A 59 -23.41 13.63 -18.59
C THR A 59 -23.14 12.32 -19.34
N VAL A 60 -22.60 12.41 -20.55
CA VAL A 60 -22.31 11.26 -21.41
C VAL A 60 -20.84 11.28 -21.82
N SER A 61 -20.29 10.10 -22.07
CA SER A 61 -18.89 9.94 -22.46
C SER A 61 -18.53 10.73 -23.72
N THR A 62 -17.31 11.25 -23.75
CA THR A 62 -16.64 11.75 -24.94
C THR A 62 -15.72 10.67 -25.52
N GLU A 63 -14.85 11.03 -26.48
CA GLU A 63 -13.84 10.09 -26.99
C GLU A 63 -12.72 9.82 -25.97
N SER A 64 -12.42 10.77 -25.07
CA SER A 64 -11.31 10.66 -24.12
C SER A 64 -11.73 10.61 -22.65
N GLU A 65 -12.97 10.99 -22.32
CA GLU A 65 -13.48 10.98 -20.96
C GLU A 65 -14.72 10.09 -20.92
N LEU A 66 -14.63 8.99 -20.20
CA LEU A 66 -15.64 7.95 -20.12
C LEU A 66 -16.48 8.12 -18.86
N VAL A 67 -17.79 8.03 -19.04
CA VAL A 67 -18.79 8.04 -17.96
C VAL A 67 -19.32 6.61 -17.81
N VAL A 68 -19.34 6.13 -16.57
CA VAL A 68 -19.75 4.78 -16.23
C VAL A 68 -21.08 4.82 -15.48
N ASP A 69 -22.05 4.03 -15.93
CA ASP A 69 -23.19 3.62 -15.10
C ASP A 69 -22.72 2.49 -14.19
N TRP A 70 -22.30 2.86 -12.99
CA TRP A 70 -21.70 1.98 -12.00
C TRP A 70 -22.72 0.98 -11.43
N ILE A 71 -22.31 -0.27 -11.33
CA ILE A 71 -22.99 -1.25 -10.49
C ILE A 71 -22.46 -1.04 -9.08
N ASP A 72 -23.38 -0.87 -8.12
CA ASP A 72 -23.09 -0.86 -6.68
C ASP A 72 -21.96 -1.84 -6.33
N PRO A 73 -20.86 -1.39 -5.69
CA PRO A 73 -19.65 -2.18 -5.51
C PRO A 73 -19.91 -3.51 -4.82
N PHE A 74 -20.89 -3.59 -3.92
CA PHE A 74 -21.29 -4.81 -3.20
C PHE A 74 -22.16 -5.77 -4.02
N LYS A 75 -22.56 -5.36 -5.22
CA LYS A 75 -23.40 -6.14 -6.15
C LYS A 75 -22.71 -6.43 -7.49
N GLN A 76 -21.46 -5.98 -7.66
CA GLN A 76 -20.67 -6.22 -8.86
C GLN A 76 -20.45 -7.73 -9.08
N PRO A 77 -20.89 -8.29 -10.22
CA PRO A 77 -20.81 -9.73 -10.43
C PRO A 77 -19.41 -10.14 -10.91
N HIS A 78 -18.89 -11.23 -10.33
CA HIS A 78 -17.76 -11.95 -10.92
C HIS A 78 -18.15 -12.50 -12.29
N VAL A 79 -17.25 -12.37 -13.25
CA VAL A 79 -17.39 -12.89 -14.60
C VAL A 79 -16.29 -13.91 -14.88
N THR A 80 -16.51 -14.76 -15.87
CA THR A 80 -15.48 -15.71 -16.31
C THR A 80 -14.36 -14.93 -16.97
N VAL A 81 -13.14 -15.14 -16.47
CA VAL A 81 -11.95 -14.52 -17.04
C VAL A 81 -11.75 -15.01 -18.47
N ASP A 82 -11.54 -14.08 -19.39
CA ASP A 82 -11.19 -14.41 -20.75
C ASP A 82 -9.82 -15.11 -20.82
N PRO A 83 -9.69 -16.28 -21.49
CA PRO A 83 -8.43 -17.04 -21.52
C PRO A 83 -7.24 -16.30 -22.16
N VAL A 84 -7.49 -15.38 -23.09
CA VAL A 84 -6.44 -14.57 -23.72
C VAL A 84 -5.90 -13.58 -22.69
N LEU A 85 -6.79 -12.88 -21.98
CA LEU A 85 -6.42 -11.97 -20.89
C LEU A 85 -5.71 -12.72 -19.74
N ALA A 86 -6.20 -13.91 -19.38
CA ALA A 86 -5.56 -14.76 -18.38
C ALA A 86 -4.11 -15.13 -18.77
N SER A 87 -3.89 -15.45 -20.04
CA SER A 87 -2.56 -15.78 -20.55
C SER A 87 -1.61 -14.57 -20.57
N ALA A 88 -2.13 -13.37 -20.79
CA ALA A 88 -1.34 -12.14 -20.75
C ALA A 88 -0.98 -11.71 -19.32
N LEU A 89 -1.91 -11.86 -18.37
CA LEU A 89 -1.66 -11.56 -16.96
C LEU A 89 -0.79 -12.62 -16.27
N CYS A 90 -0.87 -13.86 -16.74
CA CYS A 90 -0.16 -15.02 -16.17
C CYS A 90 0.55 -15.83 -17.28
N PRO A 91 1.57 -15.25 -17.95
CA PRO A 91 2.22 -15.89 -19.09
C PRO A 91 2.85 -17.22 -18.72
N GLY A 92 2.56 -18.24 -19.54
CA GLY A 92 3.10 -19.58 -19.36
C GLY A 92 2.67 -20.28 -18.07
N TRP A 93 1.56 -19.85 -17.45
CA TRP A 93 0.97 -20.57 -16.32
C TRP A 93 0.62 -22.01 -16.70
N ASP A 94 1.00 -22.95 -15.84
CA ASP A 94 0.77 -24.38 -15.99
C ASP A 94 0.67 -24.99 -14.59
N GLU A 95 -0.44 -25.68 -14.30
CA GLU A 95 -0.70 -26.34 -13.02
C GLU A 95 0.34 -27.40 -12.65
N GLN A 96 1.09 -27.90 -13.64
CA GLN A 96 2.12 -28.93 -13.47
C GLN A 96 3.51 -28.34 -13.25
N LYS A 97 3.69 -27.04 -13.46
CA LYS A 97 4.94 -26.38 -13.09
C LYS A 97 5.07 -26.40 -11.58
N GLU A 98 6.31 -26.58 -11.13
CA GLU A 98 6.64 -26.58 -9.70
C GLU A 98 6.23 -25.24 -9.05
N TRP A 99 6.42 -24.12 -9.76
CA TRP A 99 6.07 -22.77 -9.31
C TRP A 99 5.42 -21.93 -10.43
N PRO A 100 4.09 -21.97 -10.57
CA PRO A 100 3.39 -21.09 -11.50
C PRO A 100 3.36 -19.65 -10.96
N LEU A 101 3.69 -18.67 -11.83
CA LEU A 101 3.74 -17.24 -11.50
C LEU A 101 2.50 -16.74 -10.76
N CYS A 102 1.32 -17.23 -11.13
CA CYS A 102 0.04 -16.82 -10.54
C CYS A 102 -0.56 -17.84 -9.56
N GLY A 103 0.30 -18.60 -8.89
CA GLY A 103 -0.08 -19.57 -7.88
C GLY A 103 -0.76 -20.82 -8.43
N ASN A 104 -0.95 -21.81 -7.54
CA ASN A 104 -1.68 -23.04 -7.82
C ASN A 104 -2.69 -23.32 -6.69
N PRO A 105 -4.00 -23.23 -6.94
CA PRO A 105 -4.64 -22.96 -8.24
C PRO A 105 -4.45 -21.52 -8.72
N LEU A 106 -4.65 -21.27 -10.02
CA LEU A 106 -4.57 -19.95 -10.65
C LEU A 106 -5.38 -18.90 -9.86
N GLN A 107 -4.71 -17.88 -9.35
CA GLN A 107 -5.30 -16.79 -8.59
C GLN A 107 -5.60 -15.59 -9.49
N LEU A 108 -6.68 -15.70 -10.28
CA LEU A 108 -7.10 -14.65 -11.19
C LEU A 108 -8.62 -14.46 -11.10
N SER A 109 -9.06 -13.21 -11.06
CA SER A 109 -10.46 -12.84 -11.00
C SER A 109 -10.79 -11.73 -11.99
N GLN A 110 -12.05 -11.67 -12.41
CA GLN A 110 -12.57 -10.57 -13.21
C GLN A 110 -13.95 -10.20 -12.70
N VAL A 111 -14.20 -8.91 -12.55
CA VAL A 111 -15.43 -8.37 -11.97
C VAL A 111 -16.01 -7.32 -12.92
N ARG A 112 -17.31 -7.37 -13.16
CA ARG A 112 -17.98 -6.32 -13.92
C ARG A 112 -18.36 -5.17 -13.01
N LEU A 113 -17.86 -3.99 -13.35
CA LEU A 113 -17.99 -2.77 -12.56
C LEU A 113 -19.20 -1.93 -12.99
N GLY A 114 -19.50 -1.88 -14.28
CA GLY A 114 -20.53 -0.99 -14.81
C GLY A 114 -20.67 -1.07 -16.33
N THR A 115 -21.36 -0.09 -16.90
CA THR A 115 -21.56 0.05 -18.35
C THR A 115 -21.19 1.45 -18.80
N ILE A 116 -20.45 1.60 -19.89
CA ILE A 116 -20.12 2.91 -20.45
C ILE A 116 -21.37 3.56 -21.05
N VAL A 117 -21.57 4.85 -20.76
CA VAL A 117 -22.72 5.63 -21.23
C VAL A 117 -22.27 6.65 -22.27
N GLY A 118 -22.71 6.50 -23.52
CA GLY A 118 -22.38 7.40 -24.63
C GLY A 118 -20.97 7.22 -25.21
N GLY A 119 -20.59 8.12 -26.13
CA GLY A 119 -19.27 8.11 -26.75
C GLY A 119 -18.99 6.91 -27.68
N ALA A 120 -17.71 6.64 -27.94
CA ALA A 120 -17.26 5.58 -28.85
C ALA A 120 -17.48 4.16 -28.30
N TYR A 121 -17.53 4.04 -26.97
CA TYR A 121 -17.64 2.80 -26.22
C TYR A 121 -19.03 2.57 -25.61
N ASP A 122 -20.03 3.36 -26.03
CA ASP A 122 -21.41 3.26 -25.54
C ASP A 122 -21.92 1.81 -25.47
N GLY A 123 -22.44 1.43 -24.30
CA GLY A 123 -22.99 0.11 -24.02
C GLY A 123 -21.96 -1.01 -23.80
N MET A 124 -20.65 -0.72 -23.84
CA MET A 124 -19.63 -1.69 -23.44
C MET A 124 -19.59 -1.82 -21.91
N TYR A 125 -19.33 -3.03 -21.42
CA TYR A 125 -19.13 -3.25 -20.00
C TYR A 125 -17.73 -2.83 -19.57
N LEU A 126 -17.63 -2.12 -18.45
CA LEU A 126 -16.36 -1.92 -17.75
C LEU A 126 -16.15 -3.11 -16.80
N GLU A 127 -15.02 -3.79 -16.95
CA GLU A 127 -14.63 -4.92 -16.12
C GLU A 127 -13.20 -4.72 -15.58
N LEU A 128 -12.96 -5.14 -14.35
CA LEU A 128 -11.65 -5.12 -13.70
C LEU A 128 -11.09 -6.54 -13.65
N ALA A 129 -9.93 -6.75 -14.25
CA ALA A 129 -9.20 -8.01 -14.18
C ALA A 129 -8.06 -7.89 -13.17
N THR A 130 -7.97 -8.85 -12.26
CA THR A 130 -6.99 -8.89 -11.17
C THR A 130 -6.28 -10.24 -11.17
N ALA A 131 -4.94 -10.22 -11.20
CA ALA A 131 -4.10 -11.40 -11.07
C ALA A 131 -3.17 -11.26 -9.85
N ARG A 132 -3.11 -12.29 -9.01
CA ARG A 132 -2.09 -12.40 -7.95
C ARG A 132 -0.85 -13.08 -8.52
N THR A 133 0.32 -12.51 -8.27
CA THR A 133 1.62 -13.04 -8.67
C THR A 133 2.44 -13.42 -7.44
N GLU A 134 2.90 -14.68 -7.36
CA GLU A 134 3.73 -15.21 -6.28
C GLU A 134 5.20 -14.77 -6.44
N GLU A 135 5.76 -14.16 -5.40
CA GLU A 135 7.12 -13.64 -5.34
C GLU A 135 7.71 -13.91 -3.93
N LEU A 136 8.54 -13.02 -3.39
CA LEU A 136 8.94 -13.03 -1.97
C LEU A 136 7.80 -12.45 -1.11
N GLY A 137 6.70 -13.20 -1.06
CA GLY A 137 5.35 -12.73 -0.72
C GLY A 137 4.45 -12.83 -1.96
N PHE A 138 3.55 -11.88 -2.18
CA PHE A 138 2.86 -11.76 -3.45
C PHE A 138 2.42 -10.32 -3.74
N SER A 139 2.08 -10.07 -5.00
CA SER A 139 1.50 -8.80 -5.44
C SER A 139 0.26 -9.03 -6.29
N HIS A 140 -0.61 -8.03 -6.36
CA HIS A 140 -1.78 -8.04 -7.23
C HIS A 140 -1.62 -7.02 -8.35
N ARG A 141 -1.91 -7.48 -9.57
CA ARG A 141 -1.88 -6.68 -10.79
C ARG A 141 -3.28 -6.49 -11.31
N MET A 142 -3.64 -5.24 -11.62
CA MET A 142 -5.02 -4.85 -11.92
C MET A 142 -5.09 -4.06 -13.23
N LEU A 143 -6.03 -4.43 -14.11
CA LEU A 143 -6.28 -3.78 -15.40
C LEU A 143 -7.77 -3.56 -15.64
N TYR A 144 -8.13 -2.39 -16.17
CA TYR A 144 -9.49 -2.10 -16.63
C TYR A 144 -9.68 -2.49 -18.09
N VAL A 145 -10.79 -3.17 -18.37
CA VAL A 145 -11.10 -3.72 -19.68
C VAL A 145 -12.53 -3.42 -20.06
N LEU A 146 -12.73 -2.86 -21.25
CA LEU A 146 -14.03 -2.70 -21.87
C LEU A 146 -14.37 -3.93 -22.72
N ILE A 147 -15.52 -4.53 -22.43
CA ILE A 147 -16.03 -5.72 -23.12
C ILE A 147 -17.30 -5.38 -23.88
N ASP A 148 -17.33 -5.66 -25.18
CA ASP A 148 -18.56 -5.55 -25.96
C ASP A 148 -19.50 -6.73 -25.62
N PRO A 149 -20.68 -6.48 -25.02
CA PRO A 149 -21.65 -7.53 -24.71
C PRO A 149 -22.06 -8.37 -25.94
N LEU A 150 -22.02 -7.77 -27.13
CA LEU A 150 -22.43 -8.41 -28.37
C LEU A 150 -21.26 -9.13 -29.08
N LYS A 151 -20.03 -8.95 -28.59
CA LYS A 151 -18.78 -9.50 -29.17
C LYS A 151 -18.63 -9.17 -30.67
N GLN A 152 -19.04 -7.96 -31.07
CA GLN A 152 -18.94 -7.46 -32.44
C GLN A 152 -17.73 -6.55 -32.63
N LYS A 153 -17.33 -5.85 -31.57
CA LYS A 153 -16.11 -5.05 -31.49
C LYS A 153 -15.01 -5.82 -30.76
N ASN A 154 -13.76 -5.42 -30.98
CA ASN A 154 -12.64 -5.85 -30.14
C ASN A 154 -12.86 -5.34 -28.71
N SER A 155 -12.38 -6.11 -27.74
CA SER A 155 -12.26 -5.64 -26.37
C SER A 155 -11.18 -4.56 -26.28
N VAL A 156 -11.29 -3.66 -25.31
CA VAL A 156 -10.36 -2.53 -25.15
C VAL A 156 -9.76 -2.57 -23.74
N ILE A 157 -8.45 -2.62 -23.63
CA ILE A 157 -7.75 -2.41 -22.35
C ILE A 157 -7.50 -0.92 -22.21
N LEU A 158 -7.90 -0.33 -21.09
CA LEU A 158 -7.66 1.09 -20.83
C LEU A 158 -6.27 1.27 -20.24
N ASP A 159 -5.45 2.14 -20.84
CA ASP A 159 -4.07 2.38 -20.40
C ASP A 159 -4.00 3.42 -19.27
N GLN A 160 -4.81 3.22 -18.24
CA GLN A 160 -4.93 4.13 -17.10
C GLN A 160 -5.12 3.35 -15.80
N GLU A 161 -4.71 3.95 -14.69
CA GLU A 161 -5.02 3.52 -13.32
C GLU A 161 -4.76 2.02 -13.04
N GLY A 162 -3.87 1.39 -13.80
CA GLY A 162 -3.36 0.06 -13.50
C GLY A 162 -2.63 0.10 -12.17
N ARG A 163 -2.65 -1.00 -11.43
CA ARG A 163 -2.02 -1.06 -10.11
C ARG A 163 -1.21 -2.34 -9.95
N SER A 164 -0.11 -2.20 -9.23
CA SER A 164 0.69 -3.29 -8.68
C SER A 164 0.78 -3.04 -7.19
N THR A 165 0.10 -3.87 -6.41
CA THR A 165 0.03 -3.68 -4.95
C THR A 165 0.51 -4.96 -4.27
N GLY A 166 1.62 -4.88 -3.55
CA GLY A 166 2.15 -5.98 -2.74
C GLY A 166 1.28 -6.26 -1.52
N GLU A 167 1.33 -7.46 -0.92
CA GLU A 167 0.48 -7.90 0.20
C GLU A 167 0.50 -6.97 1.44
N SER A 168 1.59 -6.25 1.69
CA SER A 168 1.77 -5.56 2.96
C SER A 168 1.50 -4.04 2.93
N PHE A 169 1.38 -3.41 1.75
CA PHE A 169 1.35 -1.93 1.64
C PHE A 169 0.21 -1.37 0.80
N PRO A 170 -0.57 -0.39 1.30
CA PRO A 170 -1.34 0.46 0.42
C PRO A 170 -0.33 1.21 -0.49
N SER A 171 -0.58 1.20 -1.79
CA SER A 171 0.29 1.88 -2.76
C SER A 171 -0.43 3.08 -3.35
N LEU A 172 0.27 4.20 -3.40
CA LEU A 172 -0.15 5.37 -4.17
C LEU A 172 0.28 5.28 -5.64
N ASN A 173 1.17 4.34 -5.98
CA ASN A 173 1.68 4.19 -7.33
C ASN A 173 0.60 3.62 -8.25
N THR A 174 0.43 4.29 -9.37
CA THR A 174 -0.37 3.84 -10.51
C THR A 174 0.56 3.55 -11.68
N TYR A 175 0.20 2.57 -12.47
CA TYR A 175 0.93 2.13 -13.65
C TYR A 175 -0.03 2.10 -14.83
N THR A 176 0.49 2.27 -16.04
CA THR A 176 -0.28 2.02 -17.25
C THR A 176 -0.48 0.51 -17.44
N ALA A 177 -1.51 0.12 -18.19
CA ALA A 177 -1.70 -1.27 -18.58
C ALA A 177 -0.51 -1.79 -19.40
N THR A 178 0.03 -0.95 -20.27
CA THR A 178 1.20 -1.21 -21.10
C THR A 178 2.44 -1.53 -20.25
N GLU A 179 2.65 -0.81 -19.14
CA GLU A 179 3.74 -1.12 -18.21
C GLU A 179 3.55 -2.48 -17.53
N ILE A 180 2.35 -2.73 -16.98
CA ILE A 180 2.04 -3.99 -16.28
C ILE A 180 2.18 -5.20 -17.21
N LEU A 181 1.65 -5.10 -18.42
CA LEU A 181 1.76 -6.14 -19.45
C LEU A 181 3.21 -6.30 -19.93
N GLY A 182 3.95 -5.20 -20.01
CA GLY A 182 5.38 -5.19 -20.34
C GLY A 182 6.23 -5.98 -19.33
N TRP A 183 5.91 -5.93 -18.03
CA TRP A 183 6.60 -6.74 -17.01
C TRP A 183 6.43 -8.25 -17.21
N ASN A 184 5.38 -8.65 -17.92
CA ASN A 184 5.09 -10.03 -18.28
C ASN A 184 5.66 -10.41 -19.66
N ASN A 185 6.43 -9.52 -20.30
CA ASN A 185 6.91 -9.66 -21.68
C ASN A 185 5.77 -9.96 -22.68
N VAL A 186 4.60 -9.36 -22.47
CA VAL A 186 3.44 -9.52 -23.37
C VAL A 186 3.60 -8.59 -24.56
N ASP A 187 3.63 -9.15 -25.77
CA ASP A 187 3.45 -8.37 -27.00
C ASP A 187 1.96 -8.20 -27.26
N ILE A 188 1.48 -6.96 -27.19
CA ILE A 188 0.06 -6.63 -27.36
C ILE A 188 -0.50 -7.12 -28.71
N LEU A 189 0.31 -7.13 -29.78
CA LEU A 189 -0.14 -7.53 -31.11
C LEU A 189 -0.18 -9.05 -31.28
N GLU A 190 0.71 -9.78 -30.61
CA GLU A 190 0.84 -11.23 -30.75
C GLU A 190 0.08 -12.01 -29.67
N ASP A 191 0.14 -11.55 -28.42
CA ASP A 191 -0.32 -12.26 -27.23
C ASP A 191 -1.73 -11.87 -26.78
N LEU A 192 -2.29 -10.78 -27.30
CA LEU A 192 -3.63 -10.27 -26.97
C LEU A 192 -4.59 -10.19 -28.18
N PRO A 193 -4.79 -11.30 -28.96
CA PRO A 193 -5.69 -11.28 -30.10
C PRO A 193 -7.13 -10.93 -29.71
N GLY A 194 -7.72 -9.98 -30.42
CA GLY A 194 -9.09 -9.51 -30.16
C GLY A 194 -9.18 -8.39 -29.13
N TYR A 195 -8.05 -7.96 -28.58
CA TYR A 195 -7.94 -6.77 -27.74
C TYR A 195 -7.26 -5.63 -28.49
N THR A 196 -7.52 -4.42 -28.03
CA THR A 196 -6.81 -3.19 -28.39
C THR A 196 -6.51 -2.43 -27.10
N ILE A 197 -5.49 -1.57 -27.10
CA ILE A 197 -5.22 -0.68 -25.96
C ILE A 197 -5.58 0.75 -26.36
N ASP A 198 -6.32 1.42 -25.49
CA ASP A 198 -6.62 2.84 -25.61
C ASP A 198 -5.83 3.62 -24.56
N ILE A 199 -4.91 4.46 -25.03
CA ILE A 199 -4.04 5.30 -24.20
C ILE A 199 -4.61 6.69 -23.92
N THR A 200 -5.77 6.99 -24.48
CA THR A 200 -6.39 8.33 -24.46
C THR A 200 -7.67 8.37 -23.65
N ALA A 201 -8.40 7.25 -23.57
CA ALA A 201 -9.61 7.15 -22.77
C ALA A 201 -9.30 7.10 -21.27
N GLN A 202 -9.97 7.95 -20.51
CA GLN A 202 -9.82 8.12 -19.07
C GLN A 202 -11.19 8.02 -18.37
N ILE A 203 -11.23 7.50 -17.14
CA ILE A 203 -12.41 7.50 -16.26
C ILE A 203 -12.04 8.31 -15.04
N SER A 204 -12.48 9.57 -14.97
CA SER A 204 -12.09 10.48 -13.90
C SER A 204 -12.52 10.02 -12.51
N ASP A 205 -13.62 9.28 -12.40
CA ASP A 205 -14.09 8.69 -11.14
C ASP A 205 -13.08 7.70 -10.52
N LEU A 206 -12.13 7.17 -11.31
CA LEU A 206 -11.08 6.27 -10.80
C LEU A 206 -9.91 7.01 -10.15
N ILE A 207 -9.85 8.34 -10.26
CA ILE A 207 -8.80 9.15 -9.65
C ILE A 207 -9.28 9.53 -8.24
N ALA A 208 -8.61 8.99 -7.24
CA ALA A 208 -8.95 9.24 -5.84
C ALA A 208 -8.61 10.68 -5.44
N ASP A 209 -9.48 11.29 -4.63
CA ASP A 209 -9.22 12.60 -4.04
C ASP A 209 -8.02 12.53 -3.08
N GLU A 210 -7.09 13.48 -3.18
CA GLU A 210 -5.91 13.56 -2.30
C GLU A 210 -6.31 13.79 -0.83
N SER A 211 -7.48 14.38 -0.60
CA SER A 211 -8.04 14.54 0.73
C SER A 211 -9.55 14.65 0.70
N ILE A 212 -10.17 14.17 1.76
CA ILE A 212 -11.62 14.21 1.99
C ILE A 212 -11.92 14.80 3.37
N GLU A 213 -13.15 15.28 3.56
CA GLU A 213 -13.61 15.85 4.83
C GLU A 213 -14.87 15.14 5.34
N ASP A 214 -14.93 14.92 6.65
CA ASP A 214 -16.15 14.44 7.30
C ASP A 214 -17.13 15.59 7.60
N ALA A 215 -18.33 15.25 8.09
CA ALA A 215 -19.37 16.22 8.42
C ALA A 215 -19.00 17.21 9.53
N GLU A 216 -17.96 16.90 10.31
CA GLU A 216 -17.41 17.74 11.37
C GLU A 216 -16.27 18.65 10.87
N GLY A 217 -15.86 18.53 9.60
CA GLY A 217 -14.78 19.29 8.97
C GLY A 217 -13.39 18.73 9.29
N ASN A 218 -13.29 17.48 9.77
CA ASN A 218 -12.01 16.81 9.94
C ASN A 218 -11.53 16.32 8.58
N ARG A 219 -10.28 16.65 8.25
CA ARG A 219 -9.67 16.28 6.99
C ARG A 219 -8.89 14.97 7.11
N PHE A 220 -8.98 14.16 6.06
CA PHE A 220 -8.23 12.91 5.93
C PHE A 220 -7.44 12.94 4.61
N PHE A 221 -6.17 12.57 4.67
CA PHE A 221 -5.30 12.51 3.50
C PHE A 221 -5.26 11.10 2.90
N LEU A 222 -5.31 11.01 1.57
CA LEU A 222 -5.10 9.78 0.86
C LEU A 222 -3.69 9.26 1.15
N SER A 223 -3.62 8.05 1.67
CA SER A 223 -2.38 7.39 2.08
C SER A 223 -2.02 6.20 1.20
N GLY A 224 -2.98 5.71 0.39
CA GLY A 224 -2.75 4.71 -0.62
C GLY A 224 -4.03 4.04 -1.09
N GLY A 225 -3.91 3.13 -2.05
CA GLY A 225 -4.98 2.26 -2.51
C GLY A 225 -4.61 0.80 -2.36
N TRP A 226 -5.63 -0.02 -2.22
CA TRP A 226 -5.55 -1.46 -2.09
C TRP A 226 -6.46 -2.14 -3.12
N VAL A 227 -6.35 -3.46 -3.28
CA VAL A 227 -7.03 -4.26 -4.33
C VAL A 227 -8.54 -4.04 -4.39
N ARG A 228 -9.32 -4.89 -3.74
CA ARG A 228 -10.78 -4.76 -3.62
C ARG A 228 -11.21 -5.24 -2.24
N PHE A 229 -12.35 -4.72 -1.79
CA PHE A 229 -12.92 -5.03 -0.47
C PHE A 229 -13.30 -6.52 -0.33
N ASP A 230 -13.54 -7.22 -1.44
CA ASP A 230 -13.94 -8.63 -1.50
C ASP A 230 -12.76 -9.60 -1.71
N SER A 231 -11.52 -9.10 -1.70
CA SER A 231 -10.33 -9.95 -1.74
C SER A 231 -10.20 -10.79 -0.46
N SER A 232 -9.54 -11.96 -0.56
CA SER A 232 -9.38 -12.87 0.59
C SER A 232 -8.62 -12.23 1.77
N ILE A 233 -7.77 -11.24 1.49
CA ILE A 233 -6.99 -10.49 2.49
C ILE A 233 -7.82 -9.37 3.12
N ALA A 234 -8.75 -8.79 2.36
CA ALA A 234 -9.60 -7.68 2.82
C ALA A 234 -10.78 -8.13 3.69
N THR A 235 -10.92 -9.42 4.04
CA THR A 235 -12.09 -9.88 4.82
C THR A 235 -12.25 -9.22 6.20
N SER A 236 -11.20 -8.60 6.76
CA SER A 236 -11.30 -7.79 7.99
C SER A 236 -11.88 -6.40 7.77
N VAL A 237 -11.84 -5.89 6.54
CA VAL A 237 -12.26 -4.54 6.12
C VAL A 237 -13.76 -4.36 6.35
N LEU A 238 -14.60 -5.31 5.93
CA LEU A 238 -16.06 -5.21 6.12
C LEU A 238 -16.56 -5.48 7.56
N ALA A 239 -15.66 -5.80 8.49
CA ALA A 239 -16.04 -6.25 9.82
C ALA A 239 -16.01 -5.14 10.89
N SER A 240 -15.40 -3.99 10.61
CA SER A 240 -15.29 -2.90 11.60
C SER A 240 -16.63 -2.21 11.85
N GLU A 241 -16.89 -1.87 13.11
CA GLU A 241 -18.03 -1.04 13.54
C GLU A 241 -17.67 0.46 13.63
N ASN A 242 -16.40 0.82 13.41
CA ASN A 242 -15.91 2.19 13.48
C ASN A 242 -16.18 2.91 12.15
N VAL A 243 -17.30 3.63 12.05
CA VAL A 243 -17.73 4.30 10.82
C VAL A 243 -17.80 5.81 11.00
N ILE A 244 -17.25 6.54 10.03
CA ILE A 244 -17.30 8.01 9.91
C ILE A 244 -18.09 8.35 8.66
N HIS A 245 -19.04 9.27 8.77
CA HIS A 245 -19.88 9.69 7.65
C HIS A 245 -19.30 10.95 6.98
N LEU A 246 -19.08 10.88 5.67
CA LEU A 246 -18.62 12.00 4.85
C LEU A 246 -19.79 12.91 4.44
N GLU A 247 -19.51 14.18 4.10
CA GLU A 247 -20.54 15.13 3.66
C GLU A 247 -21.32 14.64 2.42
N GLY A 248 -20.67 13.86 1.55
CA GLY A 248 -21.26 13.26 0.34
C GLY A 248 -22.13 12.02 0.59
N GLY A 249 -22.27 11.56 1.84
CA GLY A 249 -23.03 10.36 2.20
C GLY A 249 -22.28 9.04 2.05
N GLN A 250 -21.03 9.09 1.59
CA GLN A 250 -20.08 7.98 1.66
C GLN A 250 -19.61 7.74 3.10
N GLU A 251 -19.05 6.56 3.36
CA GLU A 251 -18.61 6.14 4.68
C GLU A 251 -17.11 5.81 4.66
N LEU A 252 -16.40 6.34 5.64
CA LEU A 252 -15.07 5.91 6.02
C LEU A 252 -15.19 4.86 7.10
N ILE A 253 -14.59 3.70 6.88
CA ILE A 253 -14.64 2.58 7.83
C ILE A 253 -13.24 2.41 8.41
N GLY A 254 -13.14 2.31 9.72
CA GLY A 254 -11.89 2.12 10.44
C GLY A 254 -11.29 0.76 10.10
N TYR A 255 -9.99 0.72 9.81
CA TYR A 255 -9.32 -0.54 9.57
C TYR A 255 -9.10 -1.31 10.88
N GLU A 256 -9.70 -2.50 10.96
CA GLU A 256 -9.45 -3.47 12.01
C GLU A 256 -8.77 -4.70 11.39
N ALA A 257 -7.57 -5.02 11.87
CA ALA A 257 -6.86 -6.21 11.41
C ALA A 257 -7.59 -7.47 11.91
N GLY A 258 -7.91 -8.39 11.00
CA GLY A 258 -8.41 -9.71 11.35
C GLY A 258 -7.31 -10.59 11.96
N GLU A 259 -7.71 -11.72 12.57
CA GLU A 259 -6.75 -12.72 13.06
C GLU A 259 -5.91 -13.26 11.89
N GLY A 260 -4.61 -12.94 11.87
CA GLY A 260 -3.67 -13.35 10.81
C GLY A 260 -3.50 -12.39 9.63
N ALA A 261 -4.09 -11.18 9.67
CA ALA A 261 -3.84 -10.16 8.64
C ALA A 261 -2.39 -9.61 8.73
N SER A 262 -1.64 -9.67 7.63
CA SER A 262 -0.26 -9.16 7.54
C SER A 262 -0.16 -7.63 7.48
N THR A 263 -1.26 -6.95 7.11
CA THR A 263 -1.32 -5.50 6.84
C THR A 263 -1.45 -4.66 8.12
N GLN A 264 -0.47 -4.77 9.04
CA GLN A 264 -0.34 -3.85 10.19
C GLN A 264 -0.22 -2.39 9.75
N VAL A 265 0.23 -2.16 8.51
CA VAL A 265 0.40 -0.85 7.89
C VAL A 265 -0.88 0.00 7.92
N GLY A 266 -2.07 -0.64 7.85
CA GLY A 266 -3.37 0.05 7.87
C GLY A 266 -3.94 0.36 9.22
N LYS A 267 -3.28 -0.12 10.27
CA LYS A 267 -3.77 0.05 11.62
C LYS A 267 -3.95 1.54 11.92
N ASN A 268 -5.10 1.89 12.49
CA ASN A 268 -5.52 3.25 12.83
C ASN A 268 -5.86 4.17 11.64
N GLN A 269 -5.84 3.65 10.42
CA GLN A 269 -6.32 4.33 9.23
C GLN A 269 -7.78 4.02 8.96
N TYR A 270 -8.38 4.79 8.06
CA TYR A 270 -9.74 4.63 7.58
C TYR A 270 -9.71 4.28 6.12
N PHE A 271 -10.72 3.59 5.62
CA PHE A 271 -10.81 3.33 4.20
C PHE A 271 -12.19 3.66 3.65
N LEU A 272 -12.20 4.01 2.38
CA LEU A 272 -13.37 4.24 1.54
C LEU A 272 -13.43 3.12 0.51
N ILE A 273 -14.61 2.56 0.29
CA ILE A 273 -14.84 1.65 -0.85
C ILE A 273 -15.30 2.51 -2.02
N ASP A 274 -14.50 2.53 -3.07
CA ASP A 274 -14.74 3.30 -4.28
C ASP A 274 -15.79 2.63 -5.18
N GLU A 275 -16.29 3.34 -6.20
CA GLU A 275 -17.34 2.84 -7.11
C GLU A 275 -16.93 1.54 -7.83
N ASP A 276 -15.63 1.37 -8.09
CA ASP A 276 -15.07 0.17 -8.70
C ASP A 276 -14.70 -0.92 -7.68
N GLY A 277 -15.08 -0.75 -6.41
CA GLY A 277 -14.81 -1.67 -5.31
C GLY A 277 -13.38 -1.65 -4.79
N ARG A 278 -12.50 -0.76 -5.26
CA ARG A 278 -11.17 -0.56 -4.65
C ARG A 278 -11.32 -0.04 -3.23
N VAL A 279 -10.32 -0.37 -2.41
CA VAL A 279 -10.25 0.12 -1.02
C VAL A 279 -9.21 1.24 -1.00
N LEU A 280 -9.67 2.47 -0.79
CA LEU A 280 -8.84 3.67 -0.72
C LEU A 280 -8.57 4.01 0.74
N TRP A 281 -7.31 4.24 1.09
CA TRP A 281 -6.86 4.37 2.47
C TRP A 281 -6.63 5.84 2.80
N TYR A 282 -7.19 6.29 3.90
CA TYR A 282 -7.17 7.64 4.37
C TYR A 282 -6.64 7.72 5.81
N ASP A 283 -5.80 8.71 6.06
CA ASP A 283 -5.19 8.97 7.37
C ASP A 283 -5.65 10.34 7.89
N LEU A 284 -6.07 10.38 9.16
CA LEU A 284 -6.58 11.61 9.77
C LEU A 284 -5.47 12.67 9.88
N GLU A 285 -5.74 13.90 9.46
CA GLU A 285 -4.81 15.03 9.57
C GLU A 285 -4.46 15.34 11.04
N VAL A 286 -3.17 15.59 11.30
CA VAL A 286 -2.73 16.25 12.52
C VAL A 286 -2.77 17.75 12.27
N VAL A 287 -3.89 18.39 12.63
CA VAL A 287 -4.21 19.78 12.25
C VAL A 287 -3.13 20.81 12.60
N PHE A 288 -2.28 20.55 13.58
CA PHE A 288 -1.20 21.44 14.01
C PHE A 288 0.17 21.05 13.43
N PHE A 289 0.23 20.17 12.42
CA PHE A 289 1.46 19.84 11.69
C PHE A 289 1.67 20.76 10.49
N GLU A 290 2.89 21.29 10.37
CA GLU A 290 3.47 21.62 9.07
C GLU A 290 4.14 20.36 8.53
N TYR A 291 3.44 19.62 7.67
CA TYR A 291 3.94 18.38 7.09
C TYR A 291 5.20 18.64 6.26
N ALA A 292 6.20 17.76 6.40
CA ALA A 292 7.35 17.79 5.50
C ALA A 292 6.90 17.46 4.07
N THR A 293 7.55 18.03 3.06
CA THR A 293 7.22 17.77 1.65
C THR A 293 8.41 17.19 0.89
N ARG A 294 8.15 16.26 -0.02
CA ARG A 294 9.09 15.78 -1.03
C ARG A 294 8.46 15.98 -2.41
N ASP A 295 9.13 16.73 -3.28
CA ASP A 295 8.60 17.06 -4.62
C ASP A 295 7.16 17.60 -4.56
N GLU A 296 6.92 18.57 -3.67
CA GLU A 296 5.60 19.18 -3.40
C GLU A 296 4.53 18.24 -2.79
N THR A 297 4.85 16.96 -2.58
CA THR A 297 3.96 15.96 -1.98
C THR A 297 4.20 15.85 -0.46
N PRO A 298 3.15 15.92 0.40
CA PRO A 298 3.29 15.76 1.84
C PRO A 298 3.79 14.35 2.24
N ILE A 299 4.73 14.31 3.18
CA ILE A 299 5.17 13.09 3.86
C ILE A 299 4.29 12.90 5.09
N LEU A 300 3.24 12.09 4.96
CA LEU A 300 2.20 11.94 5.98
C LEU A 300 2.70 11.40 7.34
N SER A 301 3.87 10.79 7.37
CA SER A 301 4.46 10.24 8.59
C SER A 301 5.19 11.25 9.47
N GLN A 302 5.45 12.48 8.98
CA GLN A 302 6.28 13.44 9.72
C GLN A 302 5.97 14.92 9.44
N GLY A 303 6.23 15.77 10.41
CA GLY A 303 6.06 17.22 10.27
C GLY A 303 6.64 17.99 11.45
N ILE A 304 6.64 19.32 11.33
CA ILE A 304 6.98 20.22 12.44
C ILE A 304 5.66 20.66 13.09
N PRO A 305 5.33 20.17 14.29
CA PRO A 305 4.11 20.61 14.96
C PRO A 305 4.25 22.03 15.49
N SER A 306 3.23 22.85 15.24
CA SER A 306 3.06 24.22 15.73
C SER A 306 2.69 24.21 17.23
N ILE A 307 3.70 24.05 18.09
CA ILE A 307 3.54 23.95 19.54
C ILE A 307 4.18 25.15 20.24
N THR A 308 3.44 25.74 21.18
CA THR A 308 4.00 26.63 22.21
C THR A 308 4.16 25.84 23.51
N TRP A 309 5.39 25.71 23.98
CA TRP A 309 5.72 25.03 25.24
C TRP A 309 5.34 25.89 26.46
N ASN A 310 5.23 25.25 27.63
CA ASN A 310 4.88 25.94 28.87
C ASN A 310 5.86 27.04 29.29
N ASP A 311 7.11 26.99 28.83
CA ASP A 311 8.11 28.03 29.07
C ASP A 311 8.01 29.22 28.09
N GLY A 312 7.08 29.14 27.12
CA GLY A 312 6.81 30.16 26.11
C GLY A 312 7.63 30.02 24.82
N THR A 313 8.51 29.03 24.72
CA THR A 313 9.26 28.75 23.48
C THR A 313 8.38 28.06 22.44
N GLN A 314 8.78 28.17 21.17
CA GLN A 314 8.10 27.51 20.05
C GLN A 314 8.86 26.26 19.64
N ASN A 315 8.14 25.21 19.30
CA ASN A 315 8.75 24.02 18.73
C ASN A 315 9.38 24.32 17.36
N THR A 316 10.57 23.78 17.13
CA THR A 316 11.25 23.77 15.83
C THR A 316 11.68 22.37 15.42
N GLN A 317 11.39 21.36 16.25
CA GLN A 317 11.78 19.97 16.02
C GLN A 317 10.74 19.27 15.14
N THR A 318 11.23 18.36 14.32
CA THR A 318 10.39 17.46 13.52
C THR A 318 9.93 16.30 14.39
N TYR A 319 8.67 15.91 14.25
CA TYR A 319 8.09 14.75 14.92
C TYR A 319 7.57 13.74 13.90
N MET A 320 7.69 12.48 14.27
CA MET A 320 7.13 11.32 13.59
C MET A 320 5.77 10.98 14.18
N LYS A 321 4.83 10.65 13.30
CA LYS A 321 3.47 10.19 13.64
C LYS A 321 3.38 8.67 13.79
N GLY A 322 4.21 7.94 13.05
CA GLY A 322 4.16 6.48 12.98
C GLY A 322 4.84 5.79 14.16
N ALA A 323 4.36 4.59 14.50
CA ALA A 323 4.99 3.77 15.52
C ALA A 323 6.29 3.14 15.02
N LEU A 324 7.39 3.28 15.76
CA LEU A 324 8.66 2.62 15.43
C LEU A 324 8.51 1.10 15.34
N GLY A 325 9.17 0.49 14.35
CA GLY A 325 9.31 -0.96 14.26
C GLY A 325 10.06 -1.43 13.02
N GLY A 326 10.83 -2.51 13.16
CA GLY A 326 11.72 -2.99 12.10
C GLY A 326 12.73 -1.91 11.68
N CYS A 327 12.86 -1.71 10.38
CA CYS A 327 13.78 -0.74 9.78
C CYS A 327 13.18 0.67 9.63
N GLY A 328 12.06 0.98 10.29
CA GLY A 328 11.38 2.26 10.16
C GLY A 328 10.15 2.35 11.04
N PHE A 329 8.99 2.63 10.47
CA PHE A 329 7.72 2.65 11.20
C PHE A 329 6.72 1.65 10.63
N THR A 330 5.90 1.06 11.50
CA THR A 330 4.96 -0.01 11.17
C THR A 330 3.52 0.47 10.97
N THR A 331 3.24 1.72 11.33
CA THR A 331 1.94 2.38 11.18
C THR A 331 2.14 3.83 10.76
N LEU A 332 1.20 4.40 10.00
CA LEU A 332 1.23 5.83 9.69
C LEU A 332 0.88 6.71 10.90
N THR A 333 -0.04 6.24 11.75
CA THR A 333 -0.42 6.90 13.00
C THR A 333 -0.28 5.97 14.20
N ASN A 334 0.53 6.37 15.18
CA ASN A 334 0.65 5.66 16.45
C ASN A 334 -0.49 6.07 17.41
N VAL A 335 -1.60 5.32 17.37
CA VAL A 335 -2.67 5.44 18.37
C VAL A 335 -2.36 4.55 19.56
N VAL A 336 -2.32 5.14 20.75
CA VAL A 336 -2.06 4.45 22.02
C VAL A 336 -3.35 4.25 22.81
N SER A 337 -3.43 3.15 23.57
CA SER A 337 -4.61 2.84 24.36
C SER A 337 -4.69 3.72 25.62
N GLN A 338 -5.89 3.84 26.19
CA GLN A 338 -6.06 4.54 27.46
C GLN A 338 -5.25 3.89 28.60
N GLU A 339 -5.06 2.57 28.57
CA GLU A 339 -4.24 1.85 29.55
C GLU A 339 -2.76 2.28 29.48
N VAL A 340 -2.22 2.45 28.28
CA VAL A 340 -0.86 2.98 28.08
C VAL A 340 -0.79 4.40 28.66
N VAL A 341 -1.72 5.28 28.28
CA VAL A 341 -1.78 6.67 28.76
C VAL A 341 -1.83 6.77 30.29
N ASP A 342 -2.64 5.93 30.92
CA ASP A 342 -2.76 5.86 32.38
C ASP A 342 -1.44 5.42 33.04
N GLY A 343 -0.71 4.50 32.40
CA GLY A 343 0.62 4.04 32.82
C GLY A 343 1.72 5.09 32.69
N LEU A 344 1.68 5.93 31.64
CA LEU A 344 2.67 6.97 31.34
C LEU A 344 2.60 8.17 32.31
N ARG A 345 1.48 8.37 32.99
CA ARG A 345 1.24 9.49 33.91
C ARG A 345 1.53 10.84 33.26
N LEU A 346 0.80 11.13 32.19
CA LEU A 346 1.01 12.31 31.36
C LEU A 346 0.79 13.65 32.11
N THR A 347 1.65 14.63 31.84
CA THR A 347 1.54 16.02 32.32
C THR A 347 1.48 16.98 31.15
N LYS A 348 0.69 18.07 31.27
CA LYS A 348 0.56 19.04 30.19
C LYS A 348 1.87 19.81 30.01
N ALA A 349 2.45 19.72 28.82
CA ALA A 349 3.74 20.32 28.45
C ALA A 349 3.61 21.57 27.56
N GLY A 350 2.51 21.70 26.82
CA GLY A 350 2.31 22.82 25.91
C GLY A 350 0.93 22.86 25.27
N VAL A 351 0.83 23.67 24.22
CA VAL A 351 -0.38 23.87 23.44
C VAL A 351 -0.04 23.90 21.95
N GLY A 352 -0.66 22.99 21.19
CA GLY A 352 -0.64 23.00 19.73
C GLY A 352 -1.66 23.98 19.18
N THR A 353 -1.30 24.73 18.14
CA THR A 353 -2.17 25.74 17.51
C THR A 353 -2.29 25.45 16.02
N TYR A 354 -3.52 25.47 15.51
CA TYR A 354 -3.79 25.26 14.08
C TYR A 354 -4.71 26.32 13.46
N ASP A 355 -5.51 27.02 14.29
CA ASP A 355 -6.18 28.25 13.91
C ASP A 355 -6.10 29.26 15.08
N ALA A 356 -6.29 30.54 14.80
CA ALA A 356 -6.13 31.64 15.76
C ALA A 356 -6.94 31.49 17.06
N ASN A 357 -7.99 30.66 17.06
CA ASN A 357 -8.82 30.36 18.23
C ASN A 357 -8.94 28.87 18.58
N ALA A 358 -8.26 27.98 17.83
CA ALA A 358 -8.39 26.55 17.98
C ALA A 358 -7.06 25.94 18.43
N THR A 359 -7.08 25.32 19.61
CA THR A 359 -5.88 24.81 20.26
C THR A 359 -6.09 23.42 20.80
N ILE A 360 -4.99 22.68 20.92
CA ILE A 360 -4.96 21.33 21.48
C ILE A 360 -3.95 21.26 22.62
N SER A 361 -4.28 20.53 23.69
CA SER A 361 -3.33 20.34 24.79
C SER A 361 -2.31 19.26 24.42
N ILE A 362 -1.03 19.58 24.63
CA ILE A 362 0.09 18.67 24.40
C ILE A 362 0.61 18.17 25.75
N TYR A 363 0.87 16.88 25.83
CA TYR A 363 1.29 16.21 27.05
C TYR A 363 2.60 15.44 26.88
N GLU A 364 3.30 15.23 27.99
CA GLU A 364 4.53 14.47 28.09
C GLU A 364 4.49 13.50 29.28
N PRO A 365 5.21 12.37 29.22
CA PRO A 365 5.29 11.45 30.34
C PRO A 365 6.10 12.07 31.49
N GLU A 366 5.77 11.70 32.73
CA GLU A 366 6.55 12.13 33.91
C GLU A 366 7.95 11.52 33.95
N SER A 367 8.17 10.40 33.25
CA SER A 367 9.45 9.69 33.18
C SER A 367 9.55 8.82 31.94
N TYR A 368 10.75 8.75 31.36
CA TYR A 368 11.10 7.85 30.27
C TYR A 368 11.76 6.54 30.75
N GLU A 369 12.00 6.38 32.06
CA GLU A 369 12.66 5.23 32.68
C GLU A 369 11.67 4.07 32.95
N ILE A 370 10.89 3.71 31.94
CA ILE A 370 9.90 2.64 32.00
C ILE A 370 10.05 1.72 30.79
N GLU A 371 9.67 0.45 30.95
CA GLU A 371 9.81 -0.59 29.93
C GLU A 371 9.21 -0.20 28.57
N TYR A 372 8.13 0.59 28.58
CA TYR A 372 7.47 1.10 27.37
C TYR A 372 8.42 1.80 26.38
N PHE A 373 9.40 2.55 26.90
CA PHE A 373 10.34 3.31 26.09
C PHE A 373 11.66 2.57 25.83
N ALA A 374 11.91 1.47 26.55
CA ALA A 374 13.21 0.80 26.55
C ALA A 374 13.61 0.27 25.15
N ASP A 375 12.67 -0.31 24.40
CA ASP A 375 12.97 -0.89 23.09
C ASP A 375 13.31 0.17 22.06
N ALA A 376 12.51 1.24 21.99
CA ALA A 376 12.78 2.38 21.11
C ALA A 376 14.15 2.99 21.42
N PHE A 377 14.48 3.18 22.72
CA PHE A 377 15.75 3.76 23.13
C PHE A 377 16.97 2.88 22.87
N ASN A 378 16.83 1.57 23.13
CA ASN A 378 17.91 0.61 22.89
C ASN A 378 18.28 0.60 21.41
N LEU A 379 17.30 0.70 20.52
CA LEU A 379 17.53 0.87 19.09
C LEU A 379 18.26 2.20 18.81
N THR A 380 17.83 3.32 19.40
CA THR A 380 18.40 4.66 19.15
C THR A 380 19.85 4.83 19.62
N THR A 381 20.20 4.20 20.73
CA THR A 381 21.46 4.48 21.45
C THR A 381 22.59 3.53 21.13
N TRP A 382 22.31 2.43 20.41
CA TRP A 382 23.33 1.52 19.92
C TRP A 382 23.78 1.90 18.50
N SER A 383 24.61 2.93 18.41
CA SER A 383 25.34 3.28 17.19
C SER A 383 26.83 3.29 17.49
N SER A 384 27.51 2.22 17.11
CA SER A 384 28.96 1.98 17.25
C SER A 384 29.45 1.48 18.62
N PRO A 385 30.31 0.42 18.67
CA PRO A 385 30.87 -0.13 19.91
C PRO A 385 31.67 0.83 20.79
N ASP A 386 32.03 2.01 20.26
CA ASP A 386 32.94 2.99 20.86
C ASP A 386 32.22 4.25 21.39
N GLU A 387 30.89 4.36 21.26
CA GLU A 387 30.10 5.48 21.78
C GLU A 387 29.33 5.09 23.05
N GLU A 388 29.23 6.01 24.02
CA GLU A 388 28.38 5.82 25.19
C GLU A 388 26.91 6.00 24.76
N PRO A 389 26.01 5.09 25.16
CA PRO A 389 24.57 5.24 24.90
C PRO A 389 24.10 6.61 25.40
N LEU A 390 23.36 7.34 24.57
CA LEU A 390 22.69 8.56 25.02
C LEU A 390 21.71 8.21 26.15
N SER A 391 21.30 9.19 26.96
CA SER A 391 20.15 9.04 27.88
C SER A 391 18.98 9.89 27.39
N TYR A 392 17.76 9.59 27.85
CA TYR A 392 16.58 10.38 27.47
C TYR A 392 16.71 11.88 27.81
N ASP A 393 17.51 12.22 28.82
CA ASP A 393 17.83 13.61 29.18
C ASP A 393 18.60 14.37 28.08
N ALA A 394 19.13 13.68 27.07
CA ALA A 394 19.80 14.29 25.92
C ALA A 394 18.81 14.87 24.89
N PHE A 395 17.53 14.49 24.96
CA PHE A 395 16.51 14.87 23.99
C PHE A 395 15.48 15.79 24.64
N GLU A 396 15.30 16.98 24.09
CA GLU A 396 14.20 17.86 24.48
C GLU A 396 12.90 17.34 23.87
N HIS A 397 11.84 17.25 24.69
CA HIS A 397 10.50 16.86 24.27
C HIS A 397 10.43 15.56 23.44
N ALA A 398 11.14 14.54 23.92
CA ALA A 398 11.33 13.23 23.28
C ALA A 398 10.03 12.60 22.74
N TYR A 399 8.99 12.52 23.56
CA TYR A 399 7.68 12.03 23.15
C TYR A 399 6.59 12.98 23.59
N ILE A 400 5.63 13.23 22.70
CA ILE A 400 4.46 14.03 23.02
C ILE A 400 3.17 13.29 22.70
N TYR A 401 2.13 13.62 23.44
CA TYR A 401 0.83 12.98 23.36
C TYR A 401 -0.28 14.02 23.24
N PHE A 402 -1.31 13.70 22.47
CA PHE A 402 -2.51 14.54 22.33
C PHE A 402 -3.74 13.67 22.02
N GLN A 403 -4.93 14.26 22.17
CA GLN A 403 -6.19 13.63 21.74
C GLN A 403 -6.63 14.22 20.40
N ASP A 404 -6.68 13.40 19.35
CA ASP A 404 -7.11 13.87 18.03
C ASP A 404 -8.62 14.20 17.99
N ALA A 405 -9.09 14.66 16.82
CA ALA A 405 -10.51 15.05 16.64
C ALA A 405 -11.50 13.91 16.87
N LEU A 406 -11.05 12.66 16.76
CA LEU A 406 -11.84 11.45 17.00
C LEU A 406 -11.75 10.98 18.46
N GLY A 407 -11.04 11.73 19.31
CA GLY A 407 -10.84 11.43 20.73
C GLY A 407 -9.81 10.34 21.00
N ARG A 408 -9.02 9.94 20.00
CA ARG A 408 -7.98 8.92 20.13
C ARG A 408 -6.71 9.54 20.71
N TRP A 409 -6.00 8.81 21.55
CA TRP A 409 -4.68 9.25 22.01
C TRP A 409 -3.63 8.93 20.96
N VAL A 410 -2.94 9.95 20.49
CA VAL A 410 -1.86 9.83 19.50
C VAL A 410 -0.54 10.15 20.18
N GLU A 411 0.45 9.30 19.94
CA GLU A 411 1.85 9.52 20.31
C GLU A 411 2.62 10.08 19.11
N LEU A 412 3.42 11.11 19.35
CA LEU A 412 4.42 11.58 18.40
C LEU A 412 5.79 11.45 19.02
N MET A 413 6.73 10.99 18.21
CA MET A 413 8.12 10.81 18.62
C MET A 413 8.99 11.88 17.96
N ASN A 414 9.88 12.50 18.71
CA ASN A 414 10.87 13.40 18.14
C ASN A 414 11.71 12.65 17.10
N TYR A 415 11.85 13.20 15.90
CA TYR A 415 12.59 12.60 14.79
C TYR A 415 14.06 12.30 15.15
N GLU A 416 14.66 13.05 16.07
CA GLU A 416 16.04 12.82 16.56
C GLU A 416 16.18 11.53 17.37
N LEU A 417 15.08 10.97 17.88
CA LEU A 417 15.05 9.67 18.54
C LEU A 417 14.99 8.51 17.55
N LEU A 418 14.72 8.77 16.28
CA LEU A 418 14.81 7.69 15.31
C LEU A 418 16.25 7.20 15.37
N PRO A 419 16.46 5.91 15.66
CA PRO A 419 17.79 5.37 15.55
C PRO A 419 18.35 5.71 14.17
N PRO A 420 19.65 5.97 14.05
CA PRO A 420 20.27 5.95 12.74
C PRO A 420 20.08 4.59 12.05
N VAL A 421 19.66 3.53 12.79
CA VAL A 421 19.33 2.15 12.33
C VAL A 421 18.97 2.20 10.86
N GLU A 422 20.03 1.91 10.11
CA GLU A 422 20.09 2.09 8.69
C GLU A 422 19.30 0.94 8.09
N CYS A 423 18.44 1.26 7.12
CA CYS A 423 18.12 0.27 6.10
C CYS A 423 19.45 0.01 5.38
N GLY A 424 20.12 -1.06 5.81
CA GLY A 424 21.52 -1.33 5.58
C GLY A 424 21.83 -1.65 4.12
N LYS A 425 22.92 -1.03 3.65
CA LYS A 425 23.69 -1.35 2.44
C LYS A 425 22.93 -1.86 1.23
N PRO A 426 21.96 -1.13 0.66
CA PRO A 426 21.61 -1.43 -0.72
C PRO A 426 22.78 -1.09 -1.64
N VAL A 427 23.24 -2.09 -2.39
CA VAL A 427 24.22 -1.94 -3.46
C VAL A 427 23.58 -2.22 -4.80
N ILE A 428 23.85 -1.38 -5.79
CA ILE A 428 23.27 -1.45 -7.12
C ILE A 428 24.38 -1.77 -8.13
N TYR A 429 24.23 -2.92 -8.80
CA TYR A 429 25.06 -3.32 -9.92
C TYR A 429 24.33 -3.02 -11.23
N LEU A 430 25.10 -2.60 -12.24
CA LEU A 430 24.61 -2.23 -13.56
C LEU A 430 25.30 -3.11 -14.61
N TYR A 431 24.53 -3.91 -15.36
CA TYR A 431 25.04 -4.83 -16.37
C TYR A 431 24.47 -4.52 -17.76
N PRO A 432 24.84 -3.38 -18.39
CA PRO A 432 24.37 -3.07 -19.74
C PRO A 432 25.01 -4.00 -20.80
N GLU A 433 24.37 -4.19 -21.95
CA GLU A 433 24.92 -5.03 -23.03
C GLU A 433 26.19 -4.41 -23.66
N GLU A 434 26.27 -3.08 -23.69
CA GLU A 434 27.41 -2.32 -24.17
C GLU A 434 27.78 -1.22 -23.17
N THR A 435 29.00 -0.69 -23.25
CA THR A 435 29.40 0.45 -22.40
C THR A 435 28.43 1.61 -22.59
N THR A 436 27.75 2.00 -21.52
CA THR A 436 26.61 2.91 -21.56
C THR A 436 26.75 4.00 -20.53
N ASP A 437 26.55 5.24 -20.98
CA ASP A 437 26.41 6.38 -20.09
C ASP A 437 24.96 6.49 -19.64
N MET A 438 24.74 6.67 -18.33
CA MET A 438 23.40 6.81 -17.76
C MET A 438 23.42 7.63 -16.46
N THR A 439 22.25 8.09 -16.06
CA THR A 439 22.01 8.65 -14.74
C THR A 439 21.12 7.69 -13.95
N VAL A 440 21.47 7.46 -12.69
CA VAL A 440 20.73 6.60 -11.76
C VAL A 440 20.19 7.45 -10.61
N TRP A 441 18.89 7.35 -10.37
CA TRP A 441 18.20 8.04 -9.29
C TRP A 441 17.58 7.04 -8.33
N VAL A 442 17.84 7.23 -7.04
CA VAL A 442 17.21 6.50 -5.93
C VAL A 442 16.57 7.51 -5.00
N SER A 443 15.38 7.20 -4.49
CA SER A 443 14.66 8.12 -3.60
C SER A 443 14.07 7.42 -2.38
N PRO A 444 14.89 6.98 -1.40
CA PRO A 444 14.42 6.29 -0.20
C PRO A 444 13.41 7.14 0.56
N ARG A 445 12.31 6.55 1.04
CA ARG A 445 11.25 7.31 1.73
C ARG A 445 11.73 8.03 3.00
N GLY A 446 12.68 7.44 3.73
CA GLY A 446 13.31 8.10 4.89
C GLY A 446 14.51 8.99 4.54
N GLY A 447 14.89 9.09 3.26
CA GLY A 447 16.07 9.82 2.80
C GLY A 447 17.40 9.06 3.03
N PHE A 448 18.50 9.65 2.58
CA PHE A 448 19.84 9.06 2.68
C PHE A 448 20.52 9.38 4.02
N SER A 449 21.21 8.40 4.60
CA SER A 449 22.22 8.61 5.66
C SER A 449 23.63 8.67 5.07
N TYR A 450 23.92 7.85 4.05
CA TYR A 450 25.20 7.80 3.37
C TYR A 450 25.04 7.35 1.92
N THR A 451 25.95 7.79 1.04
CA THR A 451 26.00 7.38 -0.37
C THR A 451 27.44 7.32 -0.84
N GLU A 452 27.79 6.29 -1.61
CA GLU A 452 29.06 6.19 -2.33
C GLU A 452 28.84 5.71 -3.76
N PRO A 453 29.20 6.50 -4.79
CA PRO A 453 29.74 7.86 -4.75
C PRO A 453 28.78 8.88 -4.09
N ALA A 454 29.23 10.12 -3.89
CA ALA A 454 28.33 11.20 -3.46
C ALA A 454 27.14 11.32 -4.44
N TYR A 455 25.92 11.35 -3.91
CA TYR A 455 24.70 11.24 -4.74
C TYR A 455 24.36 12.50 -5.54
N GLY A 456 24.54 13.70 -4.97
CA GLY A 456 24.15 14.95 -5.63
C GLY A 456 22.67 14.94 -6.05
N ASP A 457 22.42 15.19 -7.34
CA ASP A 457 21.08 15.14 -7.96
C ASP A 457 20.81 13.78 -8.68
N GLY A 458 21.58 12.76 -8.35
CA GLY A 458 21.62 11.45 -9.03
C GLY A 458 23.03 11.10 -9.50
N TRP A 459 23.34 9.80 -9.56
CA TRP A 459 24.66 9.34 -10.00
C TRP A 459 24.77 9.36 -11.52
N GLU A 460 25.61 10.24 -12.07
CA GLU A 460 25.99 10.20 -13.48
C GLU A 460 27.17 9.24 -13.69
N VAL A 461 26.95 8.16 -14.42
CA VAL A 461 27.93 7.07 -14.54
C VAL A 461 28.17 6.62 -15.97
N THR A 462 29.31 5.97 -16.18
CA THR A 462 29.56 5.09 -17.31
C THR A 462 29.60 3.65 -16.78
N ALA A 463 28.59 2.84 -17.14
CA ALA A 463 28.50 1.43 -16.77
C ALA A 463 29.04 0.52 -17.88
N TYR A 464 29.68 -0.57 -17.50
CA TYR A 464 30.30 -1.53 -18.42
C TYR A 464 29.63 -2.91 -18.29
N PRO A 465 29.60 -3.73 -19.35
CA PRO A 465 28.94 -5.05 -19.31
C PRO A 465 29.46 -6.00 -18.23
N GLY A 466 30.68 -5.79 -17.74
CA GLY A 466 31.26 -6.58 -16.64
C GLY A 466 30.85 -6.13 -15.24
N GLY A 467 29.94 -5.16 -15.09
CA GLY A 467 29.50 -4.61 -13.80
C GLY A 467 30.35 -3.45 -13.27
N GLN A 468 31.47 -3.12 -13.93
CA GLN A 468 32.28 -1.96 -13.54
C GLN A 468 31.50 -0.66 -13.79
N ILE A 469 31.57 0.27 -12.84
CA ILE A 469 30.94 1.58 -12.92
C ILE A 469 32.02 2.66 -12.77
N VAL A 470 31.99 3.69 -13.61
CA VAL A 470 32.83 4.89 -13.43
C VAL A 470 31.92 6.07 -13.14
N ASN A 471 32.06 6.67 -11.96
CA ASN A 471 31.35 7.89 -11.62
C ASN A 471 31.96 9.06 -12.40
N LYS A 472 31.12 9.88 -13.04
CA LYS A 472 31.59 10.97 -13.90
C LYS A 472 32.07 12.19 -13.13
N GLU A 473 31.55 12.40 -11.92
CA GLU A 473 31.90 13.55 -11.10
C GLU A 473 33.35 13.47 -10.58
N ASP A 474 33.75 12.32 -10.04
CA ASP A 474 35.09 12.10 -9.48
C ASP A 474 36.04 11.30 -10.40
N GLY A 475 35.51 10.64 -11.44
CA GLY A 475 36.26 9.78 -12.36
C GLY A 475 36.73 8.46 -11.73
N VAL A 476 36.23 8.11 -10.54
CA VAL A 476 36.61 6.91 -9.78
C VAL A 476 35.80 5.71 -10.26
N THR A 477 36.43 4.55 -10.22
CA THR A 477 35.80 3.27 -10.56
C THR A 477 35.24 2.61 -9.30
N TYR A 478 33.98 2.19 -9.39
CA TYR A 478 33.24 1.51 -8.34
C TYR A 478 32.76 0.14 -8.83
N PRO A 479 32.72 -0.89 -7.96
CA PRO A 479 32.13 -2.18 -8.28
C PRO A 479 30.59 -2.15 -8.31
N TYR A 480 29.99 -1.20 -7.59
CA TYR A 480 28.56 -0.97 -7.46
C TYR A 480 28.32 0.46 -6.97
N LEU A 481 27.10 0.96 -7.11
CA LEU A 481 26.64 2.16 -6.41
C LEU A 481 26.11 1.76 -5.04
N PHE A 482 26.41 2.53 -4.00
CA PHE A 482 26.06 2.21 -2.63
C PHE A 482 25.28 3.35 -2.01
N TRP A 483 24.21 3.01 -1.29
CA TRP A 483 23.51 3.95 -0.44
C TRP A 483 23.11 3.31 0.87
N GLU A 484 22.82 4.15 1.85
CA GLU A 484 22.18 3.82 3.10
C GLU A 484 21.10 4.87 3.34
N GLY A 485 19.98 4.44 3.90
CA GLY A 485 18.84 5.31 4.14
C GLY A 485 18.27 5.14 5.53
N ARG A 486 17.58 6.20 5.98
CA ARG A 486 16.76 6.13 7.19
C ARG A 486 15.45 5.42 6.88
N GLY A 487 14.87 4.83 7.90
CA GLY A 487 13.62 4.09 7.80
C GLY A 487 12.44 4.87 7.24
N GLY A 488 11.60 4.18 6.47
CA GLY A 488 10.26 4.62 6.04
C GLY A 488 9.15 3.75 6.63
N LEU A 489 7.96 3.80 6.04
CA LEU A 489 6.90 2.83 6.36
C LEU A 489 7.40 1.44 5.95
N TYR A 490 7.51 0.51 6.88
CA TYR A 490 8.20 -0.77 6.70
C TYR A 490 7.29 -1.94 7.08
N PRO A 491 7.15 -2.99 6.24
CA PRO A 491 6.33 -4.14 6.56
C PRO A 491 7.20 -5.23 7.20
N GLN A 492 6.61 -6.13 7.98
CA GLN A 492 7.35 -7.34 8.36
C GLN A 492 7.48 -8.27 7.15
N VAL A 493 8.54 -9.07 7.09
CA VAL A 493 8.61 -10.13 6.07
C VAL A 493 7.59 -11.22 6.40
N GLU A 494 6.78 -11.57 5.40
CA GLU A 494 5.72 -12.57 5.52
C GLU A 494 6.28 -14.00 5.45
N SER A 495 7.20 -14.24 4.51
CA SER A 495 7.80 -15.55 4.28
C SER A 495 9.26 -15.61 4.72
N TYR A 496 9.61 -16.57 5.55
CA TYR A 496 10.93 -16.64 6.19
C TYR A 496 11.38 -18.08 6.46
N TRP A 497 12.68 -18.24 6.58
CA TRP A 497 13.34 -19.45 7.06
C TRP A 497 13.81 -19.24 8.49
N VAL A 498 13.87 -20.32 9.26
CA VAL A 498 14.56 -20.34 10.56
C VAL A 498 15.74 -21.30 10.42
N VAL A 499 16.93 -20.79 10.67
CA VAL A 499 18.20 -21.47 10.39
C VAL A 499 19.05 -21.49 11.64
N GLU A 500 19.71 -22.61 11.93
CA GLU A 500 20.72 -22.68 12.99
C GLU A 500 21.93 -21.80 12.63
N GLN A 501 22.57 -21.15 13.60
CA GLN A 501 23.70 -20.25 13.37
C GLN A 501 24.80 -20.88 12.49
N GLU A 502 25.18 -22.13 12.75
CA GLU A 502 26.21 -22.85 11.99
C GLU A 502 25.83 -23.08 10.51
N GLY A 503 24.54 -22.99 10.17
CA GLY A 503 24.00 -23.20 8.83
C GLY A 503 23.75 -21.92 8.02
N VAL A 504 23.89 -20.73 8.62
CA VAL A 504 23.52 -19.45 7.99
C VAL A 504 24.31 -19.19 6.70
N GLU A 505 25.63 -19.38 6.70
CA GLU A 505 26.48 -19.17 5.51
C GLU A 505 26.01 -20.00 4.32
N LEU A 506 25.86 -21.32 4.51
CA LEU A 506 25.41 -22.23 3.46
C LEU A 506 23.98 -21.92 2.99
N PHE A 507 23.11 -21.51 3.92
CA PHE A 507 21.75 -21.10 3.58
C PHE A 507 21.76 -19.86 2.67
N LEU A 508 22.52 -18.81 3.02
CA LEU A 508 22.60 -17.58 2.22
C LEU A 508 23.23 -17.87 0.86
N GLU A 509 24.34 -18.59 0.79
CA GLU A 509 24.99 -18.98 -0.47
C GLU A 509 24.01 -19.71 -1.40
N SER A 510 23.32 -20.73 -0.89
CA SER A 510 22.40 -21.55 -1.70
C SER A 510 21.14 -20.78 -2.12
N THR A 511 20.63 -19.90 -1.26
CA THR A 511 19.45 -19.07 -1.56
C THR A 511 19.76 -18.03 -2.63
N LEU A 512 20.83 -17.26 -2.46
CA LEU A 512 21.26 -16.23 -3.42
C LEU A 512 21.67 -16.85 -4.76
N PHE A 513 22.37 -17.99 -4.74
CA PHE A 513 22.66 -18.74 -5.96
C PHE A 513 21.38 -19.19 -6.69
N SER A 514 20.37 -19.64 -5.94
CA SER A 514 19.07 -20.00 -6.52
C SER A 514 18.36 -18.81 -7.14
N MET A 515 18.51 -17.61 -6.55
CA MET A 515 18.04 -16.33 -7.10
C MET A 515 18.89 -15.81 -8.28
N ASN A 516 19.88 -16.59 -8.76
CA ASN A 516 20.75 -16.24 -9.89
C ASN A 516 21.70 -15.06 -9.63
N PHE A 517 22.18 -14.93 -8.39
CA PHE A 517 23.32 -14.06 -8.07
C PHE A 517 24.62 -14.64 -8.66
N THR A 518 25.53 -13.75 -9.06
CA THR A 518 26.89 -14.12 -9.46
C THR A 518 27.76 -14.44 -8.24
N PRO A 519 28.86 -15.19 -8.39
CA PRO A 519 29.76 -15.48 -7.27
C PRO A 519 30.29 -14.23 -6.56
N SER A 520 30.57 -13.16 -7.30
CA SER A 520 31.06 -11.90 -6.72
C SER A 520 29.97 -11.16 -5.94
N GLU A 521 28.73 -11.13 -6.45
CA GLU A 521 27.61 -10.54 -5.71
C GLU A 521 27.32 -11.31 -4.41
N ILE A 522 27.45 -12.65 -4.41
CA ILE A 522 27.31 -13.49 -3.21
C ILE A 522 28.43 -13.20 -2.21
N GLU A 523 29.68 -13.11 -2.67
CA GLU A 523 30.83 -12.78 -1.81
C GLU A 523 30.64 -11.42 -1.13
N ASP A 524 30.27 -10.38 -1.90
CA ASP A 524 30.00 -9.04 -1.38
C ASP A 524 28.84 -9.05 -0.36
N PHE A 525 27.79 -9.85 -0.60
CA PHE A 525 26.65 -10.00 0.31
C PHE A 525 27.08 -10.63 1.64
N LEU A 526 27.81 -11.75 1.58
CA LEU A 526 28.26 -12.47 2.76
C LEU A 526 29.28 -11.70 3.56
N GLU A 527 30.22 -10.99 2.90
CA GLU A 527 31.23 -10.17 3.58
C GLU A 527 30.59 -9.17 4.55
N PHE A 528 29.47 -8.58 4.16
CA PHE A 528 28.76 -7.63 5.00
C PHE A 528 27.82 -8.28 6.02
N TRP A 529 26.97 -9.21 5.57
CA TRP A 529 25.86 -9.70 6.39
C TRP A 529 26.22 -10.86 7.32
N LEU A 530 27.12 -11.76 6.91
CA LEU A 530 27.43 -12.95 7.69
C LEU A 530 28.00 -12.64 9.10
N PRO A 531 28.95 -11.68 9.27
CA PRO A 531 29.48 -11.35 10.60
C PRO A 531 28.45 -10.80 11.60
N ARG A 532 27.27 -10.39 11.11
CA ARG A 532 26.17 -9.86 11.93
C ARG A 532 25.20 -10.96 12.40
N MET A 533 25.36 -12.18 11.91
CA MET A 533 24.55 -13.34 12.26
C MET A 533 25.37 -14.42 12.98
N GLU A 534 26.15 -14.01 13.98
CA GLU A 534 27.02 -14.90 14.77
C GLU A 534 26.68 -14.98 16.27
N SER A 535 25.91 -14.04 16.82
CA SER A 535 25.62 -13.93 18.26
C SER A 535 24.60 -14.96 18.76
N ASP A 536 23.53 -15.14 18.01
CA ASP A 536 22.34 -15.89 18.42
C ASP A 536 22.35 -17.33 17.89
N PRO A 537 21.71 -18.29 18.59
CA PRO A 537 21.76 -19.70 18.21
C PRO A 537 20.95 -20.03 16.95
N PHE A 538 19.93 -19.23 16.64
CA PHE A 538 19.12 -19.35 15.43
C PHE A 538 18.85 -17.99 14.82
N TYR A 539 18.57 -17.96 13.53
CA TYR A 539 18.18 -16.76 12.80
C TYR A 539 16.91 -17.01 12.00
N LYS A 540 15.93 -16.14 12.19
CA LYS A 540 14.82 -15.97 11.27
C LYS A 540 15.30 -15.07 10.14
N ILE A 541 15.28 -15.54 8.90
CA ILE A 541 15.77 -14.81 7.74
C ILE A 541 14.67 -14.79 6.68
N GLY A 542 14.31 -13.61 6.21
CA GLY A 542 13.35 -13.38 5.15
C GLY A 542 13.87 -12.35 4.15
N PHE A 543 13.17 -12.20 3.02
CA PHE A 543 13.51 -11.20 2.01
C PHE A 543 12.27 -10.47 1.53
N HIS A 544 12.39 -9.18 1.31
CA HIS A 544 11.45 -8.41 0.50
C HIS A 544 11.89 -8.40 -0.96
N GLY A 545 10.93 -8.48 -1.87
CA GLY A 545 11.16 -8.42 -3.32
C GLY A 545 11.09 -7.01 -3.91
N THR A 546 11.15 -6.96 -5.24
CA THR A 546 11.22 -5.71 -6.01
C THR A 546 10.01 -4.81 -5.82
N ALA A 547 8.80 -5.37 -5.68
CA ALA A 547 7.60 -4.58 -5.41
C ALA A 547 7.72 -3.78 -4.10
N VAL A 548 8.14 -4.42 -3.01
CA VAL A 548 8.38 -3.74 -1.73
C VAL A 548 9.52 -2.73 -1.83
N MET A 549 10.62 -3.08 -2.51
CA MET A 549 11.74 -2.15 -2.71
C MET A 549 11.36 -0.91 -3.52
N ASN A 550 10.46 -1.03 -4.50
CA ASN A 550 9.96 0.11 -5.27
C ASN A 550 9.11 1.06 -4.40
N GLU A 551 8.42 0.54 -3.39
CA GLU A 551 7.71 1.37 -2.42
C GLU A 551 8.69 2.04 -1.44
N LEU A 552 9.63 1.28 -0.87
CA LEU A 552 10.59 1.77 0.13
C LEU A 552 11.60 2.78 -0.44
N ALA A 553 12.13 2.49 -1.62
CA ALA A 553 13.14 3.29 -2.30
C ALA A 553 12.98 3.18 -3.83
N PRO A 554 12.09 3.99 -4.42
CA PRO A 554 11.97 4.10 -5.88
C PRO A 554 13.33 4.26 -6.58
N LEU A 555 13.55 3.47 -7.62
CA LEU A 555 14.76 3.45 -8.45
C LEU A 555 14.37 3.79 -9.88
N SER A 556 15.07 4.74 -10.51
CA SER A 556 14.87 5.08 -11.92
C SER A 556 16.21 5.34 -12.61
N LEU A 557 16.25 5.08 -13.92
CA LEU A 557 17.44 5.20 -14.74
C LEU A 557 17.11 5.96 -16.02
N SER A 558 18.06 6.76 -16.52
CA SER A 558 17.90 7.48 -17.79
C SER A 558 17.89 6.55 -19.01
N VAL A 559 18.40 5.33 -18.85
CA VAL A 559 18.34 4.25 -19.82
C VAL A 559 17.44 3.17 -19.22
N ARG A 560 16.37 2.81 -19.94
CA ARG A 560 15.43 1.79 -19.49
C ARG A 560 16.15 0.43 -19.46
N PRO A 561 16.26 -0.24 -18.31
CA PRO A 561 16.76 -1.61 -18.27
C PRO A 561 15.73 -2.59 -18.83
N ASP A 562 16.21 -3.72 -19.35
CA ASP A 562 15.35 -4.83 -19.75
C ASP A 562 14.77 -5.51 -18.50
N HIS A 563 15.60 -5.62 -17.45
CA HIS A 563 15.26 -6.30 -16.22
C HIS A 563 15.78 -5.52 -14.99
N VAL A 564 14.99 -5.59 -13.90
CA VAL A 564 15.34 -5.01 -12.60
C VAL A 564 15.02 -6.05 -11.54
N PHE A 565 16.05 -6.49 -10.82
CA PHE A 565 15.93 -7.44 -9.73
C PHE A 565 16.44 -6.81 -8.43
N ARG A 566 15.55 -6.69 -7.44
CA ARG A 566 15.85 -6.06 -6.15
C ARG A 566 15.40 -6.95 -5.00
N ILE A 567 16.27 -7.15 -4.01
CA ILE A 567 15.91 -7.80 -2.74
C ILE A 567 16.39 -6.99 -1.53
N LEU A 568 15.69 -7.13 -0.41
CA LEU A 568 16.11 -6.60 0.88
C LEU A 568 15.94 -7.69 1.94
N MET A 569 17.06 -8.16 2.51
CA MET A 569 17.01 -9.17 3.57
C MET A 569 16.54 -8.57 4.89
N ASP A 570 15.64 -9.23 5.60
CA ASP A 570 15.32 -8.93 7.00
C ASP A 570 15.67 -10.15 7.84
N TYR A 571 16.41 -9.95 8.93
CA TYR A 571 16.80 -11.03 9.81
C TYR A 571 16.55 -10.67 11.27
N GLU A 572 16.34 -11.70 12.09
CA GLU A 572 16.13 -11.59 13.52
C GLU A 572 16.83 -12.77 14.21
N GLY A 573 17.69 -12.47 15.19
CA GLY A 573 18.30 -13.49 16.05
C GLY A 573 17.26 -14.06 17.03
N LEU A 574 17.24 -15.38 17.21
CA LEU A 574 16.31 -16.06 18.09
C LEU A 574 17.05 -16.89 19.15
N ASP A 575 16.60 -16.80 20.40
CA ASP A 575 17.09 -17.63 21.52
C ASP A 575 16.64 -19.11 21.41
N ALA A 576 15.57 -19.37 20.66
CA ALA A 576 14.97 -20.69 20.52
C ALA A 576 14.46 -20.93 19.09
N TRP A 577 14.37 -22.21 18.70
CA TRP A 577 13.87 -22.60 17.40
C TRP A 577 12.39 -22.23 17.21
N GLU A 578 12.08 -21.68 16.03
CA GLU A 578 10.73 -21.40 15.56
C GLU A 578 10.42 -22.14 14.23
N PRO A 579 9.15 -22.45 13.92
CA PRO A 579 8.78 -22.98 12.61
C PRO A 579 9.05 -21.97 11.48
N SER A 580 9.64 -22.44 10.38
CA SER A 580 9.78 -21.66 9.15
C SER A 580 8.46 -21.59 8.38
N ASP A 581 8.29 -20.51 7.62
CA ASP A 581 7.23 -20.34 6.62
C ASP A 581 7.85 -19.83 5.30
N PRO A 582 8.58 -20.68 4.57
CA PRO A 582 9.35 -20.24 3.41
C PRO A 582 8.43 -19.84 2.25
N PRO A 583 8.84 -18.89 1.39
CA PRO A 583 8.07 -18.51 0.22
C PRO A 583 7.88 -19.69 -0.72
N SER A 584 6.73 -19.70 -1.38
CA SER A 584 6.41 -20.73 -2.38
C SER A 584 7.29 -20.62 -3.62
N TYR A 585 7.87 -19.45 -3.89
CA TYR A 585 8.74 -19.19 -5.04
C TYR A 585 9.89 -18.25 -4.67
N LEU A 586 11.08 -18.51 -5.21
CA LEU A 586 12.22 -17.61 -5.14
C LEU A 586 12.39 -16.92 -6.51
N PRO A 587 12.22 -15.59 -6.60
CA PRO A 587 12.44 -14.87 -7.83
C PRO A 587 13.92 -14.95 -8.23
N ARG A 588 14.20 -14.85 -9.52
CA ARG A 588 15.55 -14.96 -10.06
C ARG A 588 15.89 -13.76 -10.92
N ALA A 589 17.11 -13.24 -10.77
CA ALA A 589 17.66 -12.22 -11.65
C ALA A 589 17.69 -12.73 -13.11
N ASN A 590 17.32 -11.88 -14.06
CA ASN A 590 17.32 -12.20 -15.49
C ASN A 590 18.48 -11.50 -16.18
N ARG A 591 19.50 -12.28 -16.55
CA ARG A 591 20.77 -11.76 -17.10
C ARG A 591 20.76 -11.65 -18.63
N ASP A 592 19.59 -11.74 -19.26
CA ASP A 592 19.43 -11.55 -20.69
C ASP A 592 19.13 -10.06 -20.98
N GLY A 593 20.07 -9.33 -21.59
CA GLY A 593 19.93 -7.89 -21.85
C GLY A 593 20.54 -7.01 -20.75
N PHE A 594 20.09 -5.76 -20.65
CA PHE A 594 20.50 -4.82 -19.59
C PHE A 594 19.78 -5.15 -18.27
N GLU A 595 20.50 -5.77 -17.35
CA GLU A 595 20.04 -6.10 -15.99
C GLU A 595 20.52 -5.06 -14.96
N VAL A 596 19.61 -4.67 -14.08
CA VAL A 596 19.92 -3.91 -12.86
C VAL A 596 19.66 -4.80 -11.65
N MET A 597 20.69 -5.00 -10.84
CA MET A 597 20.65 -5.86 -9.66
C MET A 597 20.84 -5.02 -8.41
N GLU A 598 19.92 -5.07 -7.46
CA GLU A 598 20.09 -4.43 -6.15
C GLU A 598 19.84 -5.42 -5.02
N TRP A 599 20.71 -5.40 -4.02
CA TRP A 599 20.45 -6.11 -2.78
C TRP A 599 20.86 -5.26 -1.59
N GLY A 600 20.13 -5.39 -0.49
CA GLY A 600 20.48 -4.81 0.81
C GLY A 600 19.92 -5.66 1.95
N GLY A 601 19.86 -5.09 3.15
CA GLY A 601 19.20 -5.73 4.27
C GLY A 601 18.93 -4.80 5.44
N VAL A 602 18.22 -5.31 6.44
CA VAL A 602 17.83 -4.58 7.64
C VAL A 602 18.85 -4.85 8.73
N LEU A 603 19.46 -3.79 9.28
CA LEU A 603 20.28 -3.91 10.49
C LEU A 603 19.34 -4.02 11.70
N ARG A 604 19.62 -4.99 12.59
CA ARG A 604 18.84 -5.28 13.79
C ARG A 604 19.71 -5.33 15.03
#